data_AF-A0A432T4Z5-F1
#
_entry.id   AF-A0A432T4Z5-F1
#
_cell.length_a   1.000
_cell.length_b   1.000
_cell.length_c   1.000
_cell.angle_alpha   90.00
_cell.angle_beta   90.00
_cell.angle_gamma   90.00
#
_symmetry.space_group_name_H-M   'P 1'
#
loop_
_entity.id
_entity.type
_entity.pdbx_description
1 polymer ?
#
loop_
_entity_poly.entity_id
_entity_poly.type
_entity_poly.pdbx_seq_one_letter_code
_entity_poly.pdbx_strand_id
1 'polypeptide(L)'
;MRRYLALVFLSTLLLFARYEAPALKACNAYNNLKHTKNTHHVQLDPGRKYLVLNEHKGQKLILIKGEQPAQRWVDTECVAQESKNRNTREEATHETTDRAQKKRSLSHRLLALSWHNAFCQTHRYKKECKRRITQLLGSRRSDDRFVLHGL
;
A
#
# COMPACT_ATOMS: atom_id res chain seq x y z
N MET A 1 18.59 22.22 -23.60
CA MET A 1 17.61 21.14 -23.28
C MET A 1 18.22 19.92 -22.58
N ARG A 2 19.38 19.40 -22.99
CA ARG A 2 20.02 18.20 -22.39
C ARG A 2 20.42 18.33 -20.91
N ARG A 3 20.77 19.53 -20.44
CA ARG A 3 21.11 19.81 -19.02
C ARG A 3 19.89 19.90 -18.09
N TYR A 4 18.75 20.38 -18.59
CA TYR A 4 17.50 20.45 -17.84
C TYR A 4 16.85 19.06 -17.66
N LEU A 5 16.99 18.18 -18.66
CA LEU A 5 16.58 16.78 -18.57
C LEU A 5 17.34 16.00 -17.48
N ALA A 6 18.65 16.26 -17.32
CA ALA A 6 19.44 15.64 -16.26
C ALA A 6 19.02 16.10 -14.86
N LEU A 7 18.66 17.37 -14.69
CA LEU A 7 18.19 17.93 -13.41
C LEU A 7 16.80 17.39 -13.00
N VAL A 8 15.89 17.18 -13.95
CA VAL A 8 14.58 16.57 -13.68
C VAL A 8 14.72 15.10 -13.29
N PHE A 9 15.66 14.36 -13.89
CA PHE A 9 15.91 12.97 -13.54
C PHE A 9 16.56 12.78 -12.16
N LEU A 10 17.34 13.78 -11.70
CA LEU A 10 17.96 13.75 -10.38
C LEU A 10 16.95 14.09 -9.25
N SER A 11 15.92 14.90 -9.52
CA SER A 11 14.95 15.32 -8.48
C SER A 11 13.89 14.27 -8.16
N THR A 12 13.57 13.36 -9.09
CA THR A 12 12.56 12.31 -8.87
C THR A 12 13.05 11.18 -7.95
N LEU A 13 14.36 11.04 -7.74
CA LEU A 13 14.94 10.03 -6.86
C LEU A 13 14.79 10.35 -5.35
N LEU A 14 14.32 11.55 -4.98
CA LEU A 14 14.31 12.01 -3.58
C LEU A 14 12.95 11.88 -2.86
N LEU A 15 11.91 11.32 -3.48
CA LEU A 15 10.55 11.43 -2.95
C LEU A 15 10.09 10.30 -2.01
N PHE A 16 10.94 9.34 -1.66
CA PHE A 16 10.63 8.37 -0.60
C PHE A 16 11.40 8.71 0.67
N ALA A 17 10.90 9.69 1.43
CA ALA A 17 11.39 9.96 2.78
C ALA A 17 11.02 8.76 3.68
N ARG A 18 11.96 7.83 3.83
CA ARG A 18 11.92 6.81 4.88
C ARG A 18 12.50 7.45 6.14
N TYR A 19 11.85 7.23 7.28
CA TYR A 19 12.31 7.73 8.56
C TYR A 19 12.30 6.62 9.60
N GLU A 20 13.09 6.81 10.65
CA GLU A 20 13.06 5.93 11.82
C GLU A 20 12.22 6.56 12.92
N ALA A 21 11.35 5.77 13.53
CA ALA A 21 10.54 6.21 14.66
C ALA A 21 10.53 5.19 15.79
N PRO A 22 10.55 5.65 17.07
CA PRO A 22 10.44 4.78 18.22
C PRO A 22 9.04 4.17 18.32
N ALA A 23 8.98 2.92 18.77
CA ALA A 23 7.73 2.32 19.20
C ALA A 23 7.24 2.96 20.52
N LEU A 24 5.95 3.23 20.61
CA LEU A 24 5.33 3.86 21.77
C LEU A 24 4.86 2.83 22.80
N LYS A 25 4.49 1.64 22.36
CA LYS A 25 3.98 0.54 23.18
C LYS A 25 4.27 -0.82 22.53
N ALA A 26 4.10 -1.89 23.30
CA ALA A 26 4.35 -3.25 22.85
C ALA A 26 3.22 -3.77 21.95
N CYS A 27 3.31 -3.46 20.66
CA CYS A 27 2.31 -3.87 19.67
C CYS A 27 2.72 -5.11 18.90
N ASN A 28 1.73 -5.94 18.54
CA ASN A 28 1.93 -7.06 17.62
C ASN A 28 2.32 -6.56 16.22
N ALA A 29 3.30 -7.24 15.60
CA ALA A 29 3.82 -6.92 14.27
C ALA A 29 3.38 -7.96 13.24
N TYR A 30 2.33 -7.64 12.46
CA TYR A 30 1.67 -8.60 11.57
C TYR A 30 2.35 -8.75 10.22
N ASN A 31 2.27 -9.95 9.64
CA ASN A 31 2.80 -10.23 8.30
C ASN A 31 2.00 -9.51 7.19
N ASN A 32 0.75 -9.15 7.45
CA ASN A 32 -0.18 -8.63 6.45
C ASN A 32 -1.01 -7.48 7.01
N LEU A 33 -1.51 -6.63 6.10
CA LEU A 33 -2.35 -5.46 6.41
C LEU A 33 -3.68 -5.81 7.11
N LYS A 34 -4.17 -7.06 6.97
CA LYS A 34 -5.42 -7.50 7.61
C LYS A 34 -5.22 -7.95 9.06
N HIS A 35 -3.98 -7.93 9.57
CA HIS A 35 -3.63 -8.37 10.91
C HIS A 35 -4.05 -9.81 11.23
N THR A 36 -4.07 -10.70 10.23
CA THR A 36 -4.52 -12.10 10.45
C THR A 36 -3.41 -13.07 10.82
N LYS A 37 -2.13 -12.71 10.60
CA LYS A 37 -0.98 -13.59 10.87
C LYS A 37 0.16 -12.78 11.48
N ASN A 38 0.71 -13.25 12.59
CA ASN A 38 1.94 -12.76 13.20
C ASN A 38 2.90 -13.94 13.42
N THR A 39 3.77 -14.17 12.44
CA THR A 39 4.78 -15.25 12.50
C THR A 39 5.82 -14.89 13.55
N HIS A 40 6.17 -15.86 14.40
CA HIS A 40 7.02 -15.70 15.59
C HIS A 40 6.45 -14.81 16.69
N HIS A 41 5.15 -14.43 16.62
CA HIS A 41 4.48 -13.61 17.64
C HIS A 41 5.25 -12.34 17.99
N VAL A 42 5.86 -11.71 16.98
CA VAL A 42 6.76 -10.58 17.16
C VAL A 42 5.98 -9.40 17.74
N GLN A 43 6.54 -8.78 18.77
CA GLN A 43 6.06 -7.54 19.35
C GLN A 43 7.12 -6.45 19.22
N LEU A 44 6.67 -5.20 19.17
CA LEU A 44 7.57 -4.06 19.22
C LEU A 44 8.10 -3.88 20.64
N ASP A 45 9.37 -3.50 20.74
CA ASP A 45 9.99 -3.11 21.98
C ASP A 45 9.75 -1.60 22.18
N PRO A 46 9.02 -1.16 23.21
CA PRO A 46 8.80 0.26 23.47
C PRO A 46 10.13 1.03 23.55
N GLY A 47 10.19 2.19 22.91
CA GLY A 47 11.39 3.03 22.78
C GLY A 47 12.37 2.60 21.69
N ARG A 48 12.30 1.36 21.18
CA ARG A 48 13.15 0.91 20.07
C ARG A 48 12.72 1.56 18.76
N LYS A 49 13.69 2.03 17.99
CA LYS A 49 13.45 2.65 16.68
C LYS A 49 13.32 1.61 15.58
N TYR A 50 12.31 1.80 14.74
CA TYR A 50 12.06 0.98 13.56
C TYR A 50 12.01 1.87 12.32
N LEU A 51 12.50 1.36 11.19
CA LEU A 51 12.42 2.05 9.91
C LEU A 51 10.99 1.94 9.37
N VAL A 52 10.34 3.09 9.19
CA VAL A 52 9.01 3.19 8.59
C VAL A 52 9.17 3.23 7.07
N LEU A 53 8.60 2.24 6.39
CA LEU A 53 8.70 2.06 4.95
C LEU A 53 7.50 2.65 4.20
N ASN A 54 6.30 2.55 4.79
CA ASN A 54 5.06 3.00 4.18
C ASN A 54 3.97 3.21 5.23
N GLU A 55 2.89 3.89 4.85
CA GLU A 55 1.69 4.09 5.64
C GLU A 55 0.44 3.86 4.79
N HIS A 56 -0.53 3.12 5.34
CA HIS A 56 -1.78 2.83 4.64
C HIS A 56 -2.92 2.61 5.64
N LYS A 57 -3.99 3.40 5.51
CA LYS A 57 -5.25 3.26 6.30
C LYS A 57 -5.04 3.11 7.81
N GLY A 58 -4.22 3.97 8.42
CA GLY A 58 -3.98 3.94 9.88
C GLY A 58 -3.03 2.82 10.32
N GLN A 59 -2.28 2.23 9.39
CA GLN A 59 -1.24 1.25 9.70
C GLN A 59 0.07 1.68 9.05
N LYS A 60 1.19 1.38 9.71
CA LYS A 60 2.54 1.61 9.22
C LYS A 60 3.20 0.28 8.88
N LEU A 61 3.87 0.24 7.74
CA LEU A 61 4.76 -0.85 7.36
C LEU A 61 6.15 -0.54 7.87
N ILE A 62 6.67 -1.37 8.76
CA ILE A 62 7.98 -1.20 9.38
C ILE A 62 8.93 -2.34 9.03
N LEU A 63 10.23 -2.08 9.16
CA LEU A 63 11.28 -3.09 9.01
C LEU A 63 11.79 -3.57 10.38
N ILE A 64 11.63 -4.86 10.66
CA ILE A 64 12.18 -5.55 11.82
C ILE A 64 13.36 -6.41 11.35
N LYS A 65 14.58 -6.03 11.75
CA LYS A 65 15.81 -6.74 11.39
C LYS A 65 15.83 -8.12 12.08
N GLY A 66 16.20 -9.16 11.34
CA GLY A 66 16.32 -10.53 11.87
C GLY A 66 15.04 -11.36 11.80
N GLU A 67 13.90 -10.76 11.47
CA GLU A 67 12.61 -11.47 11.37
C GLU A 67 12.30 -11.94 9.95
N GLN A 68 11.49 -13.01 9.85
CA GLN A 68 10.99 -13.54 8.58
C GLN A 68 9.47 -13.68 8.61
N PRO A 69 8.71 -12.82 7.88
CA PRO A 69 9.18 -11.71 7.05
C PRO A 69 9.70 -10.53 7.89
N ALA A 70 10.68 -9.80 7.34
CA ALA A 70 11.25 -8.62 8.00
C ALA A 70 10.32 -7.40 7.96
N GLN A 71 9.49 -7.29 6.92
CA GLN A 71 8.50 -6.21 6.80
C GLN A 71 7.21 -6.60 7.53
N ARG A 72 6.77 -5.77 8.46
CA ARG A 72 5.57 -6.03 9.29
C ARG A 72 4.66 -4.81 9.36
N TRP A 73 3.37 -5.07 9.42
CA TRP A 73 2.32 -4.07 9.61
C TRP A 73 2.02 -3.91 11.10
N VAL A 74 1.93 -2.65 11.52
CA VAL A 74 1.57 -2.23 12.88
C VAL A 74 0.59 -1.07 12.82
N ASP A 75 -0.23 -0.89 13.84
CA ASP A 75 -1.14 0.26 13.91
C ASP A 75 -0.35 1.57 14.06
N THR A 76 -0.85 2.67 13.50
CA THR A 76 -0.18 3.99 13.55
C THR A 76 0.09 4.48 14.97
N GLU A 77 -0.74 4.08 15.93
CA GLU A 77 -0.59 4.41 17.36
C GLU A 77 0.58 3.68 18.05
N CYS A 78 1.16 2.68 17.40
CA CYS A 78 2.27 1.90 17.95
C CYS A 78 3.63 2.54 17.70
N VAL A 79 3.73 3.46 16.75
CA VAL A 79 5.02 4.04 16.31
C VAL A 79 4.86 5.55 16.18
N ALA A 80 5.80 6.29 16.76
CA ALA A 80 5.77 7.75 16.74
C ALA A 80 5.62 8.31 15.31
N GLN A 81 4.97 9.45 15.20
CA GLN A 81 4.86 10.15 13.93
C GLN A 81 6.21 10.73 13.51
N GLU A 82 6.39 10.92 12.21
CA GLU A 82 7.55 11.63 11.69
C GLU A 82 7.64 12.99 12.38
N SER A 83 8.72 13.20 13.13
CA SER A 83 8.98 14.47 13.81
C SER A 83 9.33 15.51 12.75
N LYS A 84 8.31 16.13 12.15
CA LYS A 84 8.48 17.46 11.54
C LYS A 84 8.85 18.39 12.68
N ASN A 85 10.13 18.73 12.82
CA ASN A 85 10.70 19.62 13.84
C ASN A 85 9.65 20.48 14.55
N ARG A 86 9.06 19.92 15.61
CA ARG A 86 8.28 20.66 16.60
C ARG A 86 9.11 20.59 17.84
N ASN A 87 9.99 21.58 17.98
CA ASN A 87 10.53 21.93 19.28
C ASN A 87 9.36 22.43 20.13
N THR A 88 8.70 21.54 20.85
CA THR A 88 7.97 21.90 22.07
C THR A 88 7.76 20.63 22.89
N ARG A 89 8.58 20.48 23.93
CA ARG A 89 8.11 19.86 25.17
C ARG A 89 7.04 20.81 25.70
N GLU A 90 5.81 20.35 25.81
CA GLU A 90 4.88 20.88 26.80
C GLU A 90 3.71 19.91 27.00
N GLU A 91 3.49 19.65 28.26
CA GLU A 91 2.43 18.86 28.86
C GLU A 91 1.29 19.83 29.16
N ALA A 92 0.15 19.70 28.48
CA ALA A 92 -1.13 20.30 28.89
C ALA A 92 -2.30 19.72 28.08
N THR A 93 -3.09 18.89 28.74
CA THR A 93 -4.54 19.05 29.00
C THR A 93 -5.39 19.83 27.97
N HIS A 94 -6.42 19.13 27.47
CA HIS A 94 -7.72 19.62 26.95
C HIS A 94 -7.76 20.85 26.03
N GLU A 95 -8.22 20.67 24.79
CA GLU A 95 -9.58 21.12 24.41
C GLU A 95 -9.93 20.68 22.98
N THR A 96 -11.07 19.99 22.90
CA THR A 96 -11.79 19.63 21.69
C THR A 96 -12.22 20.88 20.92
N THR A 97 -11.64 21.09 19.74
CA THR A 97 -12.30 21.86 18.68
C THR A 97 -12.30 21.03 17.40
N ASP A 98 -13.24 20.08 17.34
CA ASP A 98 -13.63 19.39 16.12
C ASP A 98 -14.28 20.39 15.14
N ARG A 99 -13.44 21.12 14.41
CA ARG A 99 -13.87 21.64 13.10
C ARG A 99 -13.71 20.51 12.10
N ALA A 100 -14.76 19.69 12.03
CA ALA A 100 -14.98 18.72 10.98
C ALA A 100 -15.00 19.43 9.62
N GLN A 101 -13.81 19.60 9.04
CA GLN A 101 -13.65 20.00 7.67
C GLN A 101 -14.22 18.85 6.83
N LYS A 102 -15.48 19.00 6.41
CA LYS A 102 -16.20 18.05 5.56
C LYS A 102 -15.43 17.91 4.26
N LYS A 103 -14.45 16.99 4.25
CA LYS A 103 -13.69 16.60 3.08
C LYS A 103 -14.72 16.12 2.08
N ARG A 104 -15.01 16.92 1.05
CA ARG A 104 -15.83 16.48 -0.07
C ARG A 104 -15.12 15.26 -0.66
N SER A 105 -15.60 14.08 -0.29
CA SER A 105 -15.20 12.83 -0.91
C SER A 105 -15.57 12.95 -2.38
N LEU A 106 -14.60 13.25 -3.24
CA LEU A 106 -14.79 13.15 -4.67
C LEU A 106 -14.92 11.65 -4.96
N SER A 107 -16.16 11.19 -5.07
CA SER A 107 -16.46 9.81 -5.46
C SER A 107 -16.10 9.63 -6.93
N HIS A 108 -14.83 9.30 -7.18
CA HIS A 108 -14.40 8.86 -8.50
C HIS A 108 -14.86 7.41 -8.70
N ARG A 109 -15.58 7.16 -9.80
CA ARG A 109 -15.89 5.81 -10.26
C ARG A 109 -14.75 5.34 -11.15
N LEU A 110 -14.26 4.13 -10.91
CA LEU A 110 -13.13 3.57 -11.63
C LEU A 110 -13.65 2.55 -12.63
N LEU A 111 -13.71 2.96 -13.89
CA LEU A 111 -13.95 2.04 -14.99
C LEU A 111 -12.70 1.17 -15.20
N ALA A 112 -12.85 -0.12 -14.93
CA ALA A 112 -11.82 -1.12 -15.18
C ALA A 112 -12.14 -1.87 -16.48
N LEU A 113 -11.20 -1.89 -17.40
CA LEU A 113 -11.24 -2.67 -18.63
C LEU A 113 -10.10 -3.69 -18.63
N SER A 114 -10.38 -4.91 -19.06
CA SER A 114 -9.39 -6.01 -19.14
C SER A 114 -9.13 -6.40 -20.59
N TRP A 115 -7.87 -6.68 -20.91
CA TRP A 115 -7.52 -7.28 -22.20
C TRP A 115 -7.78 -8.80 -22.14
N HIS A 116 -8.83 -9.27 -22.80
CA HIS A 116 -9.33 -10.64 -22.63
C HIS A 116 -8.28 -11.71 -22.97
N ASN A 117 -7.51 -11.48 -24.04
CA ASN A 117 -6.45 -12.40 -24.47
C ASN A 117 -5.34 -12.56 -23.42
N ALA A 118 -4.89 -11.48 -22.78
CA ALA A 118 -3.83 -11.55 -21.75
C ALA A 118 -4.36 -12.18 -20.46
N PHE A 119 -5.62 -11.89 -20.09
CA PHE A 119 -6.26 -12.54 -18.96
C PHE A 119 -6.36 -14.06 -19.18
N CYS A 120 -6.84 -14.49 -20.34
CA CYS A 120 -7.01 -15.91 -20.65
C CYS A 120 -5.69 -16.66 -20.87
N GLN A 121 -4.59 -15.99 -21.23
CA GLN A 121 -3.25 -16.61 -21.25
C GLN A 121 -2.86 -17.15 -19.87
N THR A 122 -3.17 -16.42 -18.80
CA THR A 122 -2.83 -16.81 -17.42
C THR A 122 -3.96 -17.54 -16.69
N HIS A 123 -5.21 -17.42 -17.15
CA HIS A 123 -6.41 -17.96 -16.49
C HIS A 123 -7.21 -18.92 -17.39
N ARG A 124 -6.50 -19.82 -18.09
CA ARG A 124 -7.08 -20.74 -19.10
C ARG A 124 -8.24 -21.63 -18.62
N TYR A 125 -8.33 -21.90 -17.31
CA TYR A 125 -9.35 -22.76 -16.71
C TYR A 125 -10.69 -22.05 -16.50
N LYS A 126 -10.73 -20.72 -16.60
CA LYS A 126 -11.94 -19.91 -16.44
C LYS A 126 -12.90 -20.14 -17.62
N LYS A 127 -14.21 -20.10 -17.35
CA LYS A 127 -15.24 -20.50 -18.32
C LYS A 127 -15.23 -19.62 -19.57
N GLU A 128 -14.99 -18.32 -19.39
CA GLU A 128 -14.81 -17.28 -20.40
C GLU A 128 -13.55 -17.46 -21.26
N CYS A 129 -12.62 -18.30 -20.83
CA CYS A 129 -11.37 -18.62 -21.52
C CYS A 129 -11.38 -20.01 -22.17
N LYS A 130 -12.41 -20.83 -21.91
CA LYS A 130 -12.56 -22.15 -22.52
C LYS A 130 -12.98 -22.00 -23.97
N ARG A 131 -12.11 -22.43 -24.89
CA ARG A 131 -12.43 -22.50 -26.32
C ARG A 131 -13.48 -23.59 -26.53
N ARG A 132 -14.64 -23.25 -27.10
CA ARG A 132 -15.66 -24.25 -27.48
C ARG A 132 -15.20 -24.98 -28.73
N ILE A 133 -15.55 -26.26 -28.86
CA ILE A 133 -15.29 -27.09 -30.06
C ILE A 133 -15.85 -26.44 -31.33
N THR A 134 -16.93 -25.66 -31.24
CA THR A 134 -17.50 -24.90 -32.36
C THR A 134 -16.60 -23.75 -32.86
N GLN A 135 -15.66 -23.26 -32.05
CA GLN A 135 -14.63 -22.29 -32.45
C GLN A 135 -13.40 -22.96 -33.10
N LEU A 136 -13.33 -24.30 -33.08
CA LEU A 136 -12.31 -25.07 -33.79
C LEU A 136 -12.68 -25.28 -35.27
N LEU A 137 -13.98 -25.35 -35.59
CA LEU A 137 -14.51 -25.48 -36.95
C LEU A 137 -14.98 -24.15 -37.58
N GLY A 138 -15.24 -23.12 -36.77
CA GLY A 138 -15.55 -21.76 -37.23
C GLY A 138 -14.31 -20.87 -37.28
N SER A 139 -14.39 -19.76 -38.02
CA SER A 139 -13.31 -18.76 -38.07
C SER A 139 -12.84 -18.39 -36.66
N ARG A 140 -11.52 -18.43 -36.47
CA ARG A 140 -10.86 -18.05 -35.20
C ARG A 140 -11.23 -16.61 -34.89
N ARG A 141 -12.25 -16.40 -34.05
CA ARG A 141 -12.51 -15.08 -33.48
C ARG A 141 -11.40 -14.83 -32.47
N SER A 142 -10.34 -14.15 -32.92
CA SER A 142 -9.30 -13.64 -32.02
C SER A 142 -9.97 -12.59 -31.13
N ASP A 143 -10.10 -12.86 -29.84
CA ASP A 143 -10.70 -11.93 -28.88
C ASP A 143 -9.66 -10.85 -28.47
N ASP A 144 -9.17 -10.10 -29.46
CA ASP A 144 -8.28 -8.93 -29.29
C ASP A 144 -9.06 -7.69 -28.81
N ARG A 145 -10.01 -7.89 -27.90
CA ARG A 145 -10.92 -6.84 -27.43
C ARG A 145 -10.73 -6.59 -25.95
N PHE A 146 -10.85 -5.32 -25.58
CA PHE A 146 -11.06 -4.95 -24.18
C PHE A 146 -12.47 -5.36 -23.74
N VAL A 147 -12.57 -5.98 -22.57
CA VAL A 147 -13.83 -6.36 -21.93
C VAL A 147 -14.03 -5.58 -20.64
N LEU A 148 -15.28 -5.27 -20.33
CA LEU A 148 -15.63 -4.59 -19.09
C LEU A 148 -15.32 -5.49 -17.90
N HIS A 149 -14.54 -4.97 -16.95
CA HIS A 149 -14.22 -5.66 -15.70
C HIS A 149 -15.04 -5.11 -14.53
N GLY A 150 -15.25 -3.79 -14.47
CA GLY A 150 -16.05 -3.14 -13.45
C GLY A 150 -16.15 -1.63 -13.66
N LEU A 151 -17.03 -0.97 -12.90
CA LEU A 151 -17.25 0.49 -12.89
C LEU A 151 -17.49 0.99 -11.46
#